data_AF-K7Z0N6-F1
#
_entry.id   AF-K7Z0N6-F1
#
_cell.length_a   1.000
_cell.length_b   1.000
_cell.length_c   1.000
_cell.angle_alpha   90.00
_cell.angle_beta   90.00
_cell.angle_gamma   90.00
#
_symmetry.space_group_name_H-M   'P 1'
#
loop_
_entity.id
_entity.type
_entity.pdbx_description
1 polymer ?
#
loop_
_entity_poly.entity_id
_entity_poly.type
_entity_poly.pdbx_seq_one_letter_code
_entity_poly.pdbx_strand_id
1 'polypeptide(L)'
;GGGNWKMNGDKATIAEICKTLSTAALDSNTEVVIGCPALYITYARGLLPASINVSGQNAYKVPKGAFTGEISPAMLKDAGADWVILGHSERRQIFLESDELIGEKCAHALAEGLKVIACIGETLEEREGGKTEEVVARQMLALSKYIKDWTNVVVAYEPVWA
;
A
#
# COMPACT_ATOMS: atom_id res chain seq x y z
N GLY A 1 8.87 7.38 -6.69
CA GLY A 1 9.05 7.52 -5.24
C GLY A 1 7.71 7.36 -4.53
N GLY A 2 7.67 6.64 -3.41
CA GLY A 2 6.45 6.42 -2.62
C GLY A 2 6.43 7.26 -1.35
N GLY A 3 5.27 7.84 -1.00
CA GLY A 3 5.06 8.54 0.27
C GLY A 3 3.84 8.00 1.00
N ASN A 4 4.04 7.26 2.10
CA ASN A 4 2.95 6.76 2.93
C ASN A 4 2.64 7.76 4.04
N TRP A 5 1.48 8.44 4.00
CA TRP A 5 1.07 9.38 5.04
C TRP A 5 0.68 8.72 6.37
N LYS A 6 0.55 7.39 6.40
CA LYS A 6 0.06 6.62 7.56
C LYS A 6 -1.24 7.25 8.09
N MET A 7 -1.46 7.24 9.41
CA MET A 7 -2.62 7.86 10.04
C MET A 7 -2.41 9.37 10.32
N ASN A 8 -2.05 10.15 9.29
CA ASN A 8 -1.84 11.59 9.40
C ASN A 8 -2.61 12.38 8.34
N GLY A 9 -2.93 13.63 8.68
CA GLY A 9 -3.49 14.62 7.76
C GLY A 9 -4.93 15.02 8.09
N ASP A 10 -5.23 16.24 7.68
CA ASP A 10 -6.56 16.83 7.58
C ASP A 10 -6.68 17.50 6.19
N LYS A 11 -7.85 18.05 5.86
CA LYS A 11 -8.04 18.67 4.53
C LYS A 11 -7.05 19.82 4.26
N ALA A 12 -6.68 20.61 5.26
CA ALA A 12 -5.81 21.77 5.07
C ALA A 12 -4.37 21.32 4.77
N THR A 13 -3.82 20.45 5.61
CA THR A 13 -2.48 19.88 5.45
C THR A 13 -2.35 19.04 4.18
N ILE A 14 -3.38 18.25 3.84
CA ILE A 14 -3.41 17.49 2.58
C ILE A 14 -3.41 18.44 1.38
N ALA A 15 -4.17 19.53 1.41
CA ALA A 15 -4.19 20.50 0.32
C ALA A 15 -2.83 21.18 0.12
N GLU A 16 -2.13 21.50 1.22
CA GLU A 16 -0.78 22.05 1.18
C GLU A 16 0.24 21.08 0.58
N ILE A 17 0.22 19.80 1.00
CA ILE A 17 1.08 18.76 0.44
C ILE A 17 0.76 18.58 -1.05
N CYS A 18 -0.52 18.48 -1.43
CA CYS A 18 -0.92 18.31 -2.82
C CYS A 18 -0.46 19.49 -3.67
N LYS A 19 -0.63 20.73 -3.20
CA LYS A 19 -0.14 21.93 -3.89
C LYS A 19 1.37 21.86 -4.11
N THR A 20 2.13 21.52 -3.07
CA THR A 20 3.59 21.39 -3.14
C THR A 20 4.00 20.38 -4.19
N LEU A 21 3.41 19.18 -4.15
CA LEU A 21 3.67 18.10 -5.10
C LEU A 21 3.30 18.48 -6.54
N SER A 22 2.17 19.15 -6.75
CA SER A 22 1.71 19.61 -8.07
C SER A 22 2.63 20.66 -8.70
N THR A 23 3.37 21.42 -7.89
CA THR A 23 4.30 22.45 -8.37
C THR A 23 5.75 21.99 -8.44
N ALA A 24 6.06 20.79 -7.92
CA ALA A 24 7.40 20.26 -7.93
C ALA A 24 7.82 19.86 -9.36
N ALA A 25 9.07 20.16 -9.71
CA ALA A 25 9.68 19.64 -10.93
C ALA A 25 10.03 18.16 -10.73
N LEU A 26 9.10 17.28 -11.08
CA LEU A 26 9.28 15.83 -11.01
C LEU A 26 9.87 15.31 -12.32
N ASP A 27 10.82 14.38 -12.24
CA ASP A 27 11.32 13.67 -13.42
C ASP A 27 10.17 12.86 -14.04
N SER A 28 9.92 13.08 -15.34
CA SER A 28 8.87 12.38 -16.09
C SER A 28 9.05 10.86 -16.16
N ASN A 29 10.26 10.36 -15.89
CA ASN A 29 10.54 8.92 -15.83
C ASN A 29 10.29 8.31 -14.44
N THR A 30 9.92 9.11 -13.45
CA THR A 30 9.65 8.63 -12.08
C THR A 30 8.16 8.49 -11.84
N GLU A 31 7.70 7.28 -11.55
CA GLU A 31 6.34 7.07 -11.02
C GLU A 31 6.27 7.51 -9.56
N VAL A 32 5.32 8.41 -9.24
CA VAL A 32 5.08 8.92 -7.88
C VAL A 32 3.75 8.36 -7.37
N VAL A 33 3.75 7.86 -6.14
CA VAL A 33 2.58 7.25 -5.50
C VAL A 33 2.45 7.73 -4.07
N ILE A 34 1.26 8.17 -3.67
CA ILE A 34 0.97 8.67 -2.32
C ILE A 34 -0.02 7.75 -1.60
N GLY A 35 0.42 7.13 -0.51
CA GLY A 35 -0.43 6.36 0.41
C GLY A 35 -1.27 7.27 1.29
N CYS A 36 -2.57 7.34 1.00
CA CYS A 36 -3.50 8.28 1.61
C CYS A 36 -4.49 7.58 2.57
N PRO A 37 -4.80 8.15 3.76
CA PRO A 37 -5.89 7.65 4.58
C PRO A 37 -7.19 7.59 3.79
N ALA A 38 -7.93 6.49 3.92
CA ALA A 38 -9.05 6.19 3.03
C ALA A 38 -10.12 7.31 2.96
N LEU A 39 -10.36 8.01 4.07
CA LEU A 39 -11.31 9.13 4.15
C LEU A 39 -10.96 10.30 3.24
N TYR A 40 -9.70 10.41 2.79
CA TYR A 40 -9.20 11.54 2.02
C TYR A 40 -8.80 11.18 0.59
N ILE A 41 -8.96 9.94 0.13
CA ILE A 41 -8.54 9.49 -1.21
C ILE A 41 -9.19 10.36 -2.30
N THR A 42 -10.52 10.48 -2.32
CA THR A 42 -11.23 11.29 -3.32
C THR A 42 -10.84 12.77 -3.26
N TYR A 43 -10.60 13.29 -2.05
CA TYR A 43 -10.17 14.67 -1.86
C TYR A 43 -8.76 14.90 -2.42
N ALA A 44 -7.79 14.05 -2.07
CA ALA A 44 -6.42 14.12 -2.58
C ALA A 44 -6.39 13.94 -4.10
N ARG A 45 -7.19 12.99 -4.63
CA ARG A 45 -7.26 12.73 -6.07
C ARG A 45 -7.73 13.94 -6.86
N GLY A 46 -8.70 14.70 -6.34
CA GLY A 46 -9.20 15.92 -6.97
C GLY A 46 -8.22 17.10 -6.95
N LEU A 47 -7.18 17.05 -6.11
CA LEU A 47 -6.16 18.10 -5.99
C LEU A 47 -4.86 17.79 -6.72
N LEU A 48 -4.54 16.50 -6.88
CA LEU A 48 -3.30 16.02 -7.47
C LEU A 48 -3.43 15.82 -9.00
N PRO A 49 -2.41 16.19 -9.79
CA PRO A 49 -2.37 15.89 -11.22
C PRO A 49 -2.34 14.39 -11.48
N ALA A 50 -2.80 13.97 -12.66
CA ALA A 50 -2.83 12.56 -13.06
C ALA A 50 -1.45 11.88 -13.08
N SER A 51 -0.36 12.65 -13.16
CA SER A 51 1.02 12.13 -13.09
C SER A 51 1.41 11.63 -11.69
N ILE A 52 0.66 11.99 -10.65
CA ILE A 52 0.87 11.52 -9.27
C ILE A 52 -0.25 10.57 -8.92
N ASN A 53 0.10 9.31 -8.67
CA ASN A 53 -0.88 8.28 -8.32
C ASN A 53 -1.30 8.38 -6.84
N VAL A 54 -2.52 7.96 -6.56
CA VAL A 54 -3.03 7.86 -5.17
C VAL A 54 -3.19 6.38 -4.80
N SER A 55 -2.81 6.03 -3.58
CA SER A 55 -2.89 4.67 -3.05
C SER A 55 -3.76 4.60 -1.82
N GLY A 56 -4.59 3.56 -1.71
CA GLY A 56 -5.10 3.14 -0.42
C GLY A 56 -3.98 2.59 0.46
N GLN A 57 -4.15 2.65 1.78
CA GLN A 57 -3.17 2.15 2.76
C GLN A 57 -3.46 0.72 3.26
N ASN A 58 -4.63 0.18 2.92
CA ASN A 58 -5.03 -1.20 3.14
C ASN A 58 -6.28 -1.49 2.29
N ALA A 59 -6.53 -2.75 1.98
CA ALA A 59 -7.80 -3.24 1.43
C ALA A 59 -8.08 -4.65 1.92
N TYR A 60 -9.33 -5.10 1.80
CA TYR A 60 -9.71 -6.44 2.20
C TYR A 60 -9.67 -7.46 1.06
N LYS A 61 -9.79 -8.74 1.40
CA LYS A 61 -9.58 -9.87 0.49
C LYS A 61 -10.79 -10.30 -0.35
N VAL A 62 -11.94 -9.66 -0.16
CA VAL A 62 -13.17 -9.96 -0.91
C VAL A 62 -13.92 -8.68 -1.34
N PRO A 63 -14.75 -8.74 -2.39
CA PRO A 63 -15.37 -7.54 -2.96
C PRO A 63 -16.34 -6.82 -2.02
N LYS A 64 -17.09 -7.58 -1.21
CA LYS A 64 -18.11 -7.10 -0.27
C LYS A 64 -18.49 -8.20 0.72
N GLY A 65 -19.07 -7.82 1.86
CA GLY A 65 -19.59 -8.75 2.85
C GLY A 65 -19.75 -8.09 4.21
N ALA A 66 -19.98 -8.91 5.25
CA ALA A 66 -20.10 -8.46 6.63
C ALA A 66 -18.72 -8.21 7.27
N PHE A 67 -18.00 -7.20 6.77
CA PHE A 67 -16.66 -6.81 7.23
C PHE A 67 -16.67 -5.34 7.66
N THR A 68 -17.41 -5.02 8.72
CA THR A 68 -17.58 -3.64 9.20
C THR A 68 -16.22 -2.98 9.46
N GLY A 69 -15.99 -1.84 8.82
CA GLY A 69 -14.74 -1.06 8.93
C GLY A 69 -13.72 -1.35 7.82
N GLU A 70 -13.88 -2.44 7.07
CA GLU A 70 -13.01 -2.76 5.94
C GLU A 70 -13.44 -2.06 4.65
N ILE A 71 -12.50 -1.92 3.72
CA ILE A 71 -12.69 -1.31 2.40
C ILE A 71 -12.21 -2.30 1.35
N SER A 72 -13.01 -2.51 0.30
CA SER A 72 -12.61 -3.40 -0.79
C SER A 72 -11.77 -2.67 -1.85
N PRO A 73 -10.95 -3.38 -2.63
CA PRO A 73 -10.20 -2.78 -3.74
C PRO A 73 -11.10 -2.03 -4.73
N ALA A 74 -12.31 -2.54 -5.00
CA ALA A 74 -13.28 -1.88 -5.86
C ALA A 74 -13.71 -0.49 -5.32
N MET A 75 -13.90 -0.36 -4.00
CA MET A 75 -14.22 0.94 -3.37
C MET A 75 -13.05 1.93 -3.46
N LEU A 76 -11.81 1.47 -3.30
CA LEU A 76 -10.62 2.31 -3.47
C LEU A 76 -10.51 2.84 -4.90
N LYS A 77 -10.73 1.97 -5.88
CA LYS A 77 -10.72 2.33 -7.30
C LYS A 77 -11.82 3.35 -7.64
N ASP A 78 -13.03 3.15 -7.12
CA ASP A 78 -14.14 4.08 -7.26
C ASP A 78 -13.84 5.45 -6.65
N ALA A 79 -13.12 5.48 -5.52
CA ALA A 79 -12.64 6.70 -4.89
C ALA A 79 -11.51 7.40 -5.66
N GLY A 80 -10.93 6.75 -6.66
CA GLY A 80 -9.87 7.28 -7.53
C GLY A 80 -8.44 6.87 -7.14
N ALA A 81 -8.27 5.79 -6.37
CA ALA A 81 -6.96 5.20 -6.13
C ALA A 81 -6.51 4.31 -7.30
N ASP A 82 -5.22 4.39 -7.60
CA ASP A 82 -4.54 3.61 -8.65
C ASP A 82 -3.77 2.42 -8.04
N TRP A 83 -3.37 2.56 -6.77
CA TRP A 83 -2.55 1.62 -6.02
C TRP A 83 -3.18 1.23 -4.67
N VAL A 84 -2.65 0.17 -4.07
CA VAL A 84 -2.87 -0.15 -2.64
C VAL A 84 -1.60 -0.67 -1.99
N ILE A 85 -1.33 -0.22 -0.76
CA ILE A 85 -0.27 -0.74 0.10
C ILE A 85 -0.82 -1.93 0.88
N LEU A 86 -0.14 -3.07 0.83
CA LEU A 86 -0.55 -4.30 1.51
C LEU A 86 0.64 -4.95 2.21
N GLY A 87 0.39 -5.47 3.42
CA GLY A 87 1.42 -6.10 4.24
C GLY A 87 2.42 -5.13 4.87
N HIS A 88 2.06 -3.85 5.02
CA HIS A 88 2.89 -2.89 5.76
C HIS A 88 3.17 -3.41 7.18
N SER A 89 4.36 -3.13 7.70
CA SER A 89 4.85 -3.65 8.98
C SER A 89 3.88 -3.40 10.14
N GLU A 90 3.30 -2.19 10.23
CA GLU A 90 2.27 -1.85 11.21
C GLU A 90 1.06 -2.80 11.16
N ARG A 91 0.63 -3.22 9.95
CA ARG A 91 -0.49 -4.16 9.79
C ARG A 91 -0.12 -5.58 10.22
N ARG A 92 1.11 -6.00 9.95
CA ARG A 92 1.63 -7.31 10.38
C ARG A 92 1.80 -7.38 11.90
N GLN A 93 2.38 -6.35 12.51
CA GLN A 93 2.81 -6.39 13.91
C GLN A 93 1.72 -5.93 14.88
N ILE A 94 0.99 -4.86 14.55
CA ILE A 94 -0.02 -4.28 15.43
C ILE A 94 -1.38 -4.92 15.19
N PHE A 95 -1.74 -5.12 13.92
CA PHE A 95 -3.04 -5.67 13.51
C PHE A 95 -3.00 -7.17 13.19
N LEU A 96 -1.85 -7.81 13.37
CA LEU A 96 -1.64 -9.25 13.28
C LEU A 96 -2.06 -9.85 11.92
N GLU A 97 -1.88 -9.11 10.84
CA GLU A 97 -2.15 -9.63 9.50
C GLU A 97 -1.11 -10.69 9.10
N SER A 98 -1.59 -11.90 8.80
CA SER A 98 -0.72 -13.02 8.39
C SER A 98 -0.27 -12.91 6.94
N ASP A 99 0.80 -13.64 6.62
CA ASP A 99 1.32 -13.76 5.25
C ASP A 99 0.26 -14.26 4.26
N GLU A 100 -0.56 -15.22 4.67
CA GLU A 100 -1.65 -15.78 3.86
C GLU A 100 -2.71 -14.71 3.57
N LEU A 101 -3.15 -13.99 4.60
CA LEU A 101 -4.15 -12.93 4.45
C LEU A 101 -3.64 -11.84 3.49
N ILE A 102 -2.37 -11.46 3.62
CA ILE A 102 -1.76 -10.45 2.76
C ILE A 102 -1.69 -10.96 1.32
N GLY A 103 -1.32 -12.22 1.10
CA GLY A 103 -1.35 -12.85 -0.22
C GLY A 103 -2.75 -12.85 -0.86
N GLU A 104 -3.79 -13.20 -0.10
CA GLU A 104 -5.18 -13.13 -0.54
C GLU A 104 -5.60 -11.70 -0.92
N LYS A 105 -5.26 -10.71 -0.09
CA LYS A 105 -5.52 -9.28 -0.34
C LYS A 105 -4.83 -8.81 -1.62
N CYS A 106 -3.56 -9.16 -1.82
CA CYS A 106 -2.80 -8.77 -3.01
C CYS A 106 -3.42 -9.33 -4.29
N ALA A 107 -3.77 -10.62 -4.29
CA ALA A 107 -4.42 -11.23 -5.45
C ALA A 107 -5.78 -10.59 -5.75
N HIS A 108 -6.58 -10.27 -4.73
CA HIS A 108 -7.86 -9.60 -4.94
C HIS A 108 -7.68 -8.19 -5.49
N ALA A 109 -6.74 -7.40 -4.94
CA ALA A 109 -6.46 -6.05 -5.42
C ALA A 109 -6.03 -6.02 -6.89
N LEU A 110 -5.15 -6.94 -7.29
CA LEU A 110 -4.71 -7.10 -8.68
C LEU A 110 -5.88 -7.50 -9.60
N ALA A 111 -6.76 -8.40 -9.14
CA ALA A 111 -7.93 -8.83 -9.90
C ALA A 111 -8.95 -7.70 -10.15
N GLU A 112 -9.06 -6.74 -9.23
CA GLU A 112 -9.88 -5.52 -9.41
C GLU A 112 -9.17 -4.42 -10.22
N GLY A 113 -7.92 -4.68 -10.64
CA GLY A 113 -7.13 -3.79 -11.48
C GLY A 113 -6.47 -2.64 -10.72
N LEU A 114 -6.28 -2.75 -9.41
CA LEU A 114 -5.33 -1.89 -8.69
C LEU A 114 -3.92 -2.44 -8.86
N LYS A 115 -2.92 -1.55 -8.86
CA LYS A 115 -1.54 -1.94 -8.66
C LYS A 115 -1.25 -2.14 -7.17
N VAL A 116 -0.27 -2.97 -6.81
CA VAL A 116 0.00 -3.33 -5.41
C VAL A 116 1.42 -2.96 -5.01
N ILE A 117 1.54 -2.24 -3.88
CA ILE A 117 2.79 -2.09 -3.14
C ILE A 117 2.78 -3.16 -2.03
N ALA A 118 3.49 -4.27 -2.26
CA ALA A 118 3.56 -5.38 -1.32
C ALA A 118 4.76 -5.20 -0.38
N CYS A 119 4.49 -4.91 0.89
CA CYS A 119 5.53 -4.70 1.89
C CYS A 119 5.99 -6.01 2.53
N ILE A 120 7.30 -6.13 2.68
CA ILE A 120 8.01 -7.23 3.33
C ILE A 120 9.12 -6.66 4.22
N GLY A 121 9.51 -7.41 5.25
CA GLY A 121 10.56 -6.99 6.17
C GLY A 121 10.52 -7.75 7.48
N GLU A 122 11.65 -7.73 8.16
CA GLU A 122 11.92 -8.37 9.44
C GLU A 122 11.85 -7.39 10.61
N THR A 123 11.58 -7.91 11.81
CA THR A 123 11.67 -7.15 13.07
C THR A 123 13.11 -6.93 13.51
N LEU A 124 13.32 -6.06 14.51
CA LEU A 124 14.65 -5.85 15.08
C LEU A 124 15.23 -7.15 15.64
N GLU A 125 14.42 -7.93 16.36
CA GLU A 125 14.81 -9.19 16.97
C GLU A 125 15.15 -10.25 15.92
N GLU A 126 14.38 -10.30 14.83
CA GLU A 126 14.65 -11.21 13.70
C GLU A 126 15.98 -10.84 13.03
N ARG A 127 16.26 -9.54 12.87
CA ARG A 127 17.54 -9.07 12.32
C ARG A 127 18.72 -9.39 13.23
N GLU A 128 18.63 -9.06 14.52
CA GLU A 128 19.67 -9.33 15.51
C GLU A 128 19.92 -10.85 15.65
N GLY A 129 18.89 -11.66 15.42
CA GLY A 129 18.97 -13.12 15.34
C GLY A 129 19.48 -13.68 14.00
N GLY A 130 19.84 -12.84 13.03
CA GLY A 130 20.33 -13.26 11.72
C GLY A 130 19.29 -13.89 10.80
N LYS A 131 18.00 -13.57 10.99
CA LYS A 131 16.85 -14.19 10.27
C LYS A 131 16.29 -13.35 9.14
N THR A 132 16.91 -12.24 8.77
CA THR A 132 16.41 -11.32 7.72
C THR A 132 16.05 -12.06 6.43
N GLU A 133 16.97 -12.87 5.88
CA GLU A 133 16.73 -13.62 4.64
C GLU A 133 15.61 -14.65 4.79
N GLU A 134 15.56 -15.36 5.92
CA GLU A 134 14.52 -16.35 6.21
C GLU A 134 13.13 -15.69 6.22
N VAL A 135 12.99 -14.56 6.89
CA VAL A 135 11.73 -13.83 7.03
C VAL A 135 11.28 -13.28 5.68
N VAL A 136 12.16 -12.62 4.96
CA VAL A 136 11.85 -12.06 3.63
C VAL A 136 11.50 -13.18 2.65
N ALA A 137 12.25 -14.29 2.63
CA ALA A 137 11.97 -15.42 1.76
C ALA A 137 10.62 -16.07 2.07
N ARG A 138 10.27 -16.22 3.36
CA ARG A 138 8.96 -16.73 3.79
C ARG A 138 7.81 -15.83 3.30
N GLN A 139 7.92 -14.52 3.51
CA GLN A 139 6.89 -13.56 3.10
C GLN A 139 6.74 -13.52 1.57
N MET A 140 7.85 -13.51 0.82
CA MET A 140 7.84 -13.57 -0.65
C MET A 140 7.26 -14.89 -1.17
N LEU A 141 7.59 -16.01 -0.54
CA LEU A 141 7.02 -17.31 -0.88
C LEU A 141 5.50 -17.31 -0.69
N ALA A 142 5.01 -16.73 0.42
CA ALA A 142 3.57 -16.61 0.63
C ALA A 142 2.90 -15.76 -0.45
N LEU A 143 3.46 -14.60 -0.80
CA LEU A 143 2.93 -13.75 -1.88
C LEU A 143 2.88 -14.50 -3.22
N SER A 144 3.94 -15.22 -3.60
CA SER A 144 4.00 -15.96 -4.89
C SER A 144 3.00 -17.13 -5.01
N LYS A 145 2.45 -17.62 -3.89
CA LYS A 145 1.34 -18.59 -3.94
C LYS A 145 0.08 -17.98 -4.55
N TYR A 146 -0.15 -16.68 -4.35
CA TYR A 146 -1.35 -15.97 -4.78
C TYR A 146 -1.11 -15.05 -5.99
N ILE A 147 0.06 -14.40 -6.08
CA ILE A 147 0.43 -13.50 -7.18
C ILE A 147 1.15 -14.31 -8.28
N LYS A 148 0.53 -14.38 -9.46
CA LYS A 148 1.09 -15.08 -10.63
C LYS A 148 1.67 -14.13 -11.68
N ASP A 149 1.12 -12.93 -11.78
CA ASP A 149 1.65 -11.85 -12.61
C ASP A 149 2.10 -10.69 -11.70
N TRP A 150 3.36 -10.33 -11.83
CA TRP A 150 4.02 -9.30 -11.01
C TRP A 150 4.15 -7.96 -11.73
N THR A 151 3.61 -7.84 -12.96
CA THR A 151 3.70 -6.61 -13.79
C THR A 151 3.16 -5.37 -13.07
N ASN A 152 2.12 -5.54 -12.24
CA ASN A 152 1.48 -4.47 -11.47
C ASN A 152 1.82 -4.53 -9.97
N VAL A 153 2.96 -5.12 -9.61
CA VAL A 153 3.42 -5.27 -8.23
C VAL A 153 4.77 -4.60 -8.03
N VAL A 154 4.86 -3.77 -6.99
CA VAL A 154 6.12 -3.27 -6.47
C VAL A 154 6.33 -3.91 -5.09
N VAL A 155 7.50 -4.51 -4.88
CA VAL A 155 7.89 -5.03 -3.58
C VAL A 155 8.61 -3.93 -2.81
N ALA A 156 8.08 -3.56 -1.66
CA ALA A 156 8.70 -2.60 -0.75
C ALA A 156 9.37 -3.38 0.39
N TYR A 157 10.70 -3.34 0.45
CA TYR A 157 11.46 -3.83 1.59
C TYR A 157 11.51 -2.74 2.66
N GLU A 158 10.80 -2.98 3.76
CA GLU A 158 10.64 -2.06 4.89
C GLU A 158 11.12 -2.76 6.17
N PRO A 159 12.42 -2.65 6.53
CA PRO A 159 12.87 -3.13 7.82
C PRO A 159 12.07 -2.47 8.93
N VAL A 160 11.41 -3.26 9.78
CA VAL A 160 10.46 -2.73 10.79
C VAL A 160 11.17 -1.88 11.85
N TRP A 161 12.48 -2.04 11.99
CA TRP A 161 13.35 -1.36 12.94
C TRP A 161 13.87 0.01 12.47
N ALA A 162 13.62 0.39 11.21
CA ALA A 162 14.13 1.63 10.62
C ALA A 162 13.17 2.82 10.79
#